data_AF-A0A417KVX1-F1
#
_entry.id   AF-A0A417KVX1-F1
#
_cell.length_a   1.000
_cell.length_b   1.000
_cell.length_c   1.000
_cell.angle_alpha   90.00
_cell.angle_beta   90.00
_cell.angle_gamma   90.00
#
_symmetry.space_group_name_H-M   'P 1'
#
loop_
_entity.id
_entity.type
_entity.pdbx_description
1 polymer ?
#
loop_
_entity_poly.entity_id
_entity_poly.type
_entity_poly.pdbx_seq_one_letter_code
_entity_poly.pdbx_strand_id
1 'polypeptide(L)' 'MKEKRRDNKGRILHTGESQRTDGKYLYKYV' A
#
# COMPACT_ATOMS: atom_id res chain seq x y z
N MET A 1 -0.65 1.39 -18.96
CA MET A 1 -1.06 0.69 -17.72
C MET A 1 -0.15 1.13 -16.60
N LYS A 2 -0.60 1.98 -15.67
CA LYS A 2 0.23 2.44 -14.54
C LYS A 2 0.39 1.29 -13.57
N GLU A 3 1.62 0.88 -13.27
CA GLU A 3 1.87 -0.15 -12.28
C GLU A 3 1.32 0.31 -10.92
N LYS A 4 0.39 -0.48 -10.37
CA LYS A 4 -0.24 -0.19 -9.08
C LYS A 4 0.55 -0.87 -7.98
N ARG A 5 0.87 -0.13 -6.91
CA ARG A 5 1.51 -0.72 -5.73
C ARG A 5 0.60 -1.77 -5.13
N ARG A 6 1.18 -2.88 -4.67
CA ARG A 6 0.47 -3.98 -4.03
C ARG A 6 0.98 -4.22 -2.63
N ASP A 7 0.12 -4.74 -1.78
CA ASP A 7 0.49 -5.25 -0.47
C ASP A 7 1.05 -6.69 -0.58
N ASN A 8 1.55 -7.23 0.53
CA ASN A 8 2.10 -8.58 0.65
C ASN A 8 1.05 -9.68 0.42
N LYS A 9 -0.24 -9.32 0.33
CA LYS A 9 -1.36 -10.22 0.00
C LYS A 9 -1.85 -10.04 -1.44
N GLY A 10 -1.16 -9.23 -2.25
CA GLY A 10 -1.49 -8.99 -3.65
C GLY A 10 -2.63 -7.99 -3.89
N ARG A 11 -3.14 -7.32 -2.86
CA ARG A 11 -4.18 -6.28 -3.00
C ARG A 11 -3.56 -4.95 -3.41
N ILE A 12 -4.31 -4.13 -4.14
CA ILE A 12 -3.86 -2.82 -4.61
C ILE A 12 -3.87 -1.82 -3.45
N LEU A 13 -2.76 -1.09 -3.28
CA LEU A 13 -2.66 0.06 -2.38
C LEU A 13 -3.12 1.33 -3.11
N HIS A 14 -3.95 2.15 -2.45
CA HIS A 14 -4.35 3.46 -2.93
C HIS A 14 -3.33 4.54 -2.57
N THR A 15 -3.53 5.76 -3.08
CA THR A 15 -2.66 6.90 -2.81
C THR A 15 -2.64 7.21 -1.31
N GLY A 16 -1.44 7.36 -0.74
CA GLY A 16 -1.25 7.55 0.70
C GLY A 16 -1.14 6.24 1.51
N GLU A 17 -1.63 5.12 0.98
CA GLU A 17 -1.53 3.81 1.65
C GLU A 17 -0.15 3.16 1.43
N SER A 18 0.40 2.60 2.50
CA SER A 18 1.59 1.74 2.49
C SER A 18 1.38 0.58 3.45
N GLN A 19 1.86 -0.61 3.10
CA GLN A 19 1.97 -1.70 4.06
C GLN A 19 3.35 -1.67 4.71
N ARG A 20 3.40 -1.82 6.04
CA ARG A 20 4.62 -1.97 6.82
C ARG A 20 5.11 -3.42 6.75
N THR A 21 6.37 -3.62 7.15
CA THR A 21 6.99 -4.96 7.21
C THR A 21 6.32 -5.90 8.21
N ASP A 22 5.69 -5.35 9.26
CA ASP A 22 4.85 -6.09 10.22
C ASP A 22 3.44 -6.42 9.69
N GLY A 23 3.12 -6.05 8.45
CA GLY A 23 1.85 -6.32 7.80
C GLY A 23 0.74 -5.31 8.13
N LYS A 24 0.98 -4.33 9.02
CA LYS A 24 0.03 -3.25 9.31
C LYS A 24 0.00 -2.23 8.18
N TYR A 25 -1.13 -1.54 8.02
CA TYR A 25 -1.25 -0.44 7.07
C TYR A 25 -0.88 0.89 7.72
N LEU A 26 -0.24 1.75 6.94
CA LEU A 26 0.00 3.14 7.26
C LEU A 26 -0.67 3.99 6.18
N TYR A 27 -1.31 5.07 6.60
CA TYR A 27 -1.76 6.13 5.70
C TYR A 27 -0.93 7.38 5.94
N LYS A 28 -0.25 7.86 4.90
CA LYS A 28 0.42 9.15 4.91
C LYS A 28 -0.55 10.20 4.38
N TYR A 29 -1.08 11.02 5.28
CA TYR A 29 -1.67 12.30 4.90
C TYR A 29 -0.53 13.18 4.38
N VAL A 30 -0.59 13.54 3.11
CA VAL A 30 0.33 14.52 2.48
C VAL A 30 -0.32 15.88 2.56
#